data_AF-A0A2T9YZG6-F1
#
_entry.id   AF-A0A2T9YZG6-F1
#
_cell.length_a   1.000
_cell.length_b   1.000
_cell.length_c   1.000
_cell.angle_alpha   90.00
_cell.angle_beta   90.00
_cell.angle_gamma   90.00
#
_symmetry.space_group_name_H-M   'P 1'
#
loop_
_entity.id
_entity.type
_entity.pdbx_description
1 polymer ?
#
loop_
_entity_poly.entity_id
_entity_poly.type
_entity_poly.pdbx_seq_one_letter_code
_entity_poly.pdbx_strand_id
1 'polypeptide(L)'
;MFLKYLEAYYPECLAVTLVHAGPFWFSGAFRMISPWIDPIVAQKIQFTKNLAGLEQFIDTDQIPKQYIAAESSSRIRNKSSTVSAANGFEYKYVLPQKGENDKMSDAEGKKAALEARNLIIKELKQLTIDWIKAGKEARIENATQEQKTAEIELHDRRDECQERLAAAARELDQYTRARTHYHRIGVLQNDGTVNWASLQK
;
A
#
# COMPACT_ATOMS: atom_id res chain seq x y z
N MET A 1 -12.89 12.92 -16.07
CA MET A 1 -13.81 11.98 -15.39
C MET A 1 -13.17 11.34 -14.15
N PHE A 2 -11.89 10.94 -14.15
CA PHE A 2 -11.16 10.43 -12.96
C PHE A 2 -10.96 11.45 -11.82
N LEU A 3 -10.56 12.69 -12.13
CA LEU A 3 -10.26 13.72 -11.10
C LEU A 3 -11.45 14.07 -10.20
N LYS A 4 -12.69 14.02 -10.74
CA LYS A 4 -13.92 14.22 -9.96
C LYS A 4 -14.16 13.12 -8.92
N TYR A 5 -13.70 11.89 -9.17
CA TYR A 5 -13.81 10.80 -8.19
C TYR A 5 -12.80 10.95 -7.06
N LEU A 6 -11.58 11.42 -7.36
CA LEU A 6 -10.60 11.72 -6.32
C LEU A 6 -11.11 12.82 -5.39
N GLU A 7 -11.71 13.87 -5.94
CA GLU A 7 -12.32 14.94 -5.14
C GLU A 7 -13.50 14.44 -4.30
N ALA A 8 -14.44 13.68 -4.90
CA ALA A 8 -15.66 13.26 -4.22
C ALA A 8 -15.43 12.19 -3.14
N TYR A 9 -14.47 11.28 -3.34
CA TYR A 9 -14.26 10.13 -2.46
C TYR A 9 -12.96 10.18 -1.66
N TYR A 10 -12.00 11.03 -2.05
CA TYR A 10 -10.72 11.22 -1.38
C TYR A 10 -10.39 12.72 -1.19
N PRO A 11 -11.32 13.51 -0.61
CA PRO A 11 -11.07 14.93 -0.37
C PRO A 11 -9.86 15.09 0.53
N GLU A 12 -9.02 16.08 0.22
CA GLU A 12 -7.77 16.38 0.94
C GLU A 12 -6.71 15.28 1.02
N CYS A 13 -6.83 14.18 0.26
CA CYS A 13 -5.76 13.19 0.16
C CYS A 13 -4.62 13.64 -0.77
N LEU A 14 -4.87 14.59 -1.66
CA LEU A 14 -3.86 15.14 -2.56
C LEU A 14 -3.22 16.38 -1.94
N ALA A 15 -1.90 16.34 -1.70
CA ALA A 15 -1.12 17.49 -1.24
C ALA A 15 -0.53 18.28 -2.42
N VAL A 16 0.23 17.60 -3.29
CA VAL A 16 0.87 18.20 -4.48
C VAL A 16 0.95 17.17 -5.61
N THR A 17 0.83 17.61 -6.86
CA THR A 17 1.13 16.83 -8.06
C THR A 17 2.25 17.50 -8.83
N LEU A 18 3.39 16.83 -8.95
CA LEU A 18 4.54 17.35 -9.70
C LEU A 18 4.50 16.83 -11.14
N VAL A 19 4.32 17.73 -12.10
CA VAL A 19 4.50 17.42 -13.51
C VAL A 19 5.93 17.83 -13.89
N HIS A 20 6.82 16.84 -13.88
CA HIS A 20 8.25 17.05 -14.10
C HIS A 20 8.66 16.83 -15.56
N ALA A 21 9.60 17.64 -16.05
CA ALA A 21 10.20 17.55 -17.38
C ALA A 21 9.18 17.52 -18.53
N GLY A 22 8.02 18.16 -18.34
CA GLY A 22 6.99 18.25 -19.36
C GLY A 22 7.43 19.08 -20.58
N PRO A 23 6.93 18.77 -21.79
CA PRO A 23 7.19 19.59 -22.98
C PRO A 23 6.77 21.06 -22.78
N PHE A 24 7.43 21.99 -23.47
CA PHE A 24 7.19 23.43 -23.30
C PHE A 24 5.73 23.87 -23.54
N TRP A 25 4.97 23.11 -24.34
CA TRP A 25 3.57 23.37 -24.66
C TRP A 25 2.58 22.82 -23.61
N PHE A 26 3.05 22.00 -22.67
CA PHE A 26 2.18 21.32 -21.71
C PHE A 26 1.44 22.30 -20.79
N SER A 27 2.08 23.41 -20.41
CA SER A 27 1.41 24.48 -19.64
C SER A 27 0.24 25.10 -20.41
N GLY A 28 0.37 25.22 -21.74
CA GLY A 28 -0.70 25.70 -22.62
C GLY A 28 -1.85 24.69 -22.72
N ALA A 29 -1.53 23.40 -22.90
CA ALA A 29 -2.53 22.34 -22.89
C ALA A 29 -3.25 22.24 -21.54
N PHE A 30 -2.51 22.36 -20.43
CA PHE A 30 -3.08 22.35 -19.09
C PHE A 30 -4.08 23.49 -18.88
N ARG A 31 -3.77 24.70 -19.36
CA ARG A 31 -4.68 25.87 -19.28
C ARG A 31 -6.00 25.67 -20.02
N MET A 32 -6.00 24.86 -21.09
CA MET A 32 -7.23 24.53 -21.81
C MET A 32 -8.11 23.52 -21.05
N ILE A 33 -7.51 22.59 -20.30
CA ILE A 33 -8.25 21.55 -19.57
C ILE A 33 -8.56 21.92 -18.12
N SER A 34 -7.85 22.89 -17.53
CA SER A 34 -8.00 23.29 -16.14
C SER A 34 -9.42 23.71 -15.73
N PRO A 35 -10.27 24.30 -16.59
CA PRO A 35 -11.67 24.60 -16.23
C PRO A 35 -12.52 23.36 -15.93
N TRP A 36 -12.08 22.16 -16.34
CA TRP A 36 -12.76 20.89 -16.06
C TRP A 36 -12.23 20.18 -14.81
N ILE A 37 -11.23 20.77 -14.16
CA ILE A 37 -10.61 20.30 -12.92
C ILE A 37 -11.11 21.21 -11.80
N ASP A 38 -11.43 20.63 -10.65
CA ASP A 38 -11.77 21.42 -9.46
C ASP A 38 -10.66 22.43 -9.14
N PRO A 39 -10.99 23.70 -8.80
CA PRO A 39 -10.00 24.73 -8.53
C PRO A 39 -8.99 24.38 -7.43
N ILE A 40 -9.39 23.64 -6.39
CA ILE A 40 -8.50 23.25 -5.29
C ILE A 40 -7.51 22.20 -5.78
N VAL A 41 -7.96 21.21 -6.55
CA VAL A 41 -7.08 20.22 -7.18
C VAL A 41 -6.13 20.87 -8.20
N ALA A 42 -6.63 21.82 -9.00
CA ALA A 42 -5.81 22.50 -10.00
C ALA A 42 -4.65 23.31 -9.38
N GLN A 43 -4.87 23.94 -8.22
CA GLN A 43 -3.83 24.68 -7.49
C GLN A 43 -2.70 23.78 -6.95
N LYS A 44 -2.99 22.49 -6.73
CA LYS A 44 -2.02 21.50 -6.23
C LYS A 44 -1.10 20.96 -7.33
N ILE A 45 -1.34 21.29 -8.60
CA ILE A 45 -0.51 20.85 -9.74
C ILE A 45 0.64 21.85 -9.95
N GLN A 46 1.88 21.37 -9.82
CA GLN A 46 3.10 22.16 -9.92
C GLN A 46 3.98 21.63 -11.06
N PHE A 47 4.52 22.55 -11.86
CA PHE A 47 5.35 22.22 -13.01
C PHE A 47 6.83 22.40 -12.68
N THR A 48 7.60 21.33 -12.81
CA THR A 48 9.05 21.36 -12.57
C THR A 48 9.79 21.04 -13.87
N LYS A 49 10.84 21.80 -14.17
CA LYS A 49 11.64 21.63 -15.42
C LYS A 49 12.98 20.98 -15.17
N ASN A 50 13.52 21.17 -13.97
CA ASN A 50 14.84 20.72 -13.59
C ASN A 50 14.85 20.27 -12.11
N LEU A 51 16.02 19.82 -11.63
CA LEU A 51 16.23 19.20 -10.33
C LEU A 51 15.97 20.22 -9.23
N ALA A 52 16.43 21.45 -9.41
CA ALA A 52 16.13 22.57 -8.52
C ALA A 52 14.62 22.85 -8.39
N GLY A 53 13.82 22.48 -9.39
CA GLY A 53 12.35 22.52 -9.30
C GLY A 53 11.77 21.39 -8.44
N LEU A 54 12.36 20.18 -8.49
CA LEU A 54 11.96 19.06 -7.65
C LEU A 54 12.40 19.23 -6.19
N GLU A 55 13.60 19.77 -5.97
CA GLU A 55 14.20 20.03 -4.64
C GLU A 55 13.39 21.02 -3.78
N GLN A 56 12.47 21.77 -4.39
CA GLN A 56 11.51 22.61 -3.66
C GLN A 56 10.43 21.79 -2.94
N PHE A 57 10.26 20.51 -3.30
CA PHE A 57 9.18 19.65 -2.80
C PHE A 57 9.67 18.32 -2.23
N ILE A 58 10.84 17.84 -2.66
CA ILE A 58 11.39 16.52 -2.31
C ILE A 58 12.87 16.71 -1.98
N ASP A 59 13.31 16.20 -0.83
CA ASP A 59 14.73 16.22 -0.46
C ASP A 59 15.58 15.48 -1.50
N THR A 60 16.74 16.04 -1.84
CA THR A 60 17.59 15.57 -2.95
C THR A 60 17.97 14.09 -2.83
N ASP A 61 18.13 13.58 -1.59
CA ASP A 61 18.46 12.18 -1.29
C ASP A 61 17.28 11.22 -1.55
N GLN A 62 16.04 11.72 -1.57
CA GLN A 62 14.84 10.94 -1.86
C GLN A 62 14.45 10.94 -3.35
N ILE A 63 15.09 11.79 -4.16
CA ILE A 63 14.82 11.86 -5.61
C ILE A 63 15.49 10.66 -6.32
N PRO A 64 14.73 9.84 -7.09
CA PRO A 64 15.31 8.72 -7.82
C PRO A 64 16.40 9.14 -8.82
N LYS A 65 17.46 8.33 -8.93
CA LYS A 65 18.63 8.56 -9.81
C LYS A 65 18.26 8.97 -11.23
N GLN A 66 17.24 8.32 -11.80
CA GLN A 66 16.79 8.57 -13.18
C GLN A 66 16.37 10.02 -13.43
N TYR A 67 15.82 10.71 -12.43
CA TYR A 67 15.43 12.12 -12.55
C TYR A 67 16.62 13.07 -12.36
N ILE A 68 17.63 12.67 -11.59
CA ILE A 68 18.89 13.41 -11.42
C ILE A 68 19.76 13.30 -12.69
N ALA A 69 19.93 12.08 -13.22
CA ALA A 69 20.83 11.79 -14.34
C ALA A 69 20.30 12.28 -15.71
N ALA A 70 18.98 12.32 -15.89
CA ALA A 70 18.35 12.84 -17.10
C ALA A 70 18.72 14.32 -17.37
N GLU A 71 19.03 15.09 -16.33
CA GLU A 71 19.44 16.49 -16.46
C GLU A 71 20.92 16.66 -16.77
N SER A 72 21.78 15.83 -16.22
CA SER A 72 23.22 15.85 -16.53
C SER A 72 23.52 15.53 -18.00
N SER A 73 22.58 14.86 -18.68
CA SER A 73 22.71 14.43 -20.08
C SER A 73 22.16 15.46 -21.09
N SER A 74 21.36 16.44 -20.63
CA SER A 74 20.69 17.42 -21.49
C SER A 74 21.23 18.83 -21.21
N ARG A 75 22.29 19.17 -21.96
CA ARG A 75 22.93 20.50 -22.10
C ARG A 75 23.92 20.90 -20.99
N ILE A 76 25.18 20.99 -21.43
CA ILE A 76 26.34 21.69 -20.83
C ILE A 76 27.14 20.86 -19.81
N ARG A 77 28.28 20.37 -20.31
CA ARG A 77 29.37 19.62 -19.66
C ARG A 77 30.09 20.34 -18.49
N ASN A 78 29.57 21.45 -17.96
CA ASN A 78 30.24 22.24 -16.94
C ASN A 78 29.30 22.59 -15.78
N LYS A 79 28.93 21.60 -14.98
CA LYS A 79 28.66 21.82 -13.55
C LYS A 79 29.04 20.55 -12.82
N SER A 80 30.11 20.63 -12.04
CA SER A 80 30.49 19.62 -11.05
C SER A 80 29.43 19.59 -9.95
N SER A 81 28.24 19.09 -10.25
CA SER A 81 27.25 18.76 -9.22
C SER A 81 27.54 17.33 -8.79
N THR A 82 28.38 17.21 -7.76
CA THR A 82 28.58 15.98 -6.99
C THR A 82 27.31 15.68 -6.20
N VAL A 83 26.18 15.50 -6.88
CA VAL A 83 24.97 14.94 -6.27
C VAL A 83 25.25 13.46 -6.20
N SER A 84 25.84 13.04 -5.08
CA SER A 84 25.78 11.66 -4.64
C SER A 84 24.30 11.31 -4.57
N ALA A 85 23.80 10.61 -5.58
CA ALA A 85 22.46 10.06 -5.55
C ALA A 85 22.44 8.99 -4.46
N ALA A 86 22.14 9.43 -3.23
CA ALA A 86 22.13 8.62 -2.03
C ALA A 86 21.15 7.45 -2.16
N ASN A 87 20.07 7.65 -2.93
CA ASN A 87 19.15 6.60 -3.27
C ASN A 87 19.59 5.83 -4.53
N GLY A 88 20.04 4.59 -4.31
CA GLY A 88 20.38 3.64 -5.37
C GLY A 88 19.21 3.15 -6.21
N PHE A 89 17.98 3.48 -5.82
CA PHE A 89 16.76 2.93 -6.40
C PHE A 89 16.55 3.37 -7.86
N GLU A 90 16.41 2.36 -8.73
CA GLU A 90 15.99 2.51 -10.12
C GLU A 90 14.68 1.73 -10.30
N TYR A 91 13.61 2.42 -10.69
CA TYR A 91 12.33 1.75 -10.87
C TYR A 91 12.32 0.94 -12.16
N LYS A 92 12.18 -0.39 -12.04
CA LYS A 92 12.01 -1.31 -13.17
C LYS A 92 10.69 -2.05 -13.05
N TYR A 93 9.80 -1.83 -14.01
CA TYR A 93 8.54 -2.56 -14.05
C TYR A 93 8.74 -3.98 -14.57
N VAL A 94 8.65 -4.96 -13.67
CA VAL A 94 8.69 -6.39 -14.01
C VAL A 94 7.31 -6.84 -14.50
N LEU A 95 7.22 -7.36 -15.72
CA LEU A 95 5.97 -7.84 -16.31
C LEU A 95 5.42 -9.11 -15.62
N PRO A 96 4.10 -9.37 -15.69
CA PRO A 96 3.51 -10.64 -15.25
C PRO A 96 4.17 -11.84 -15.93
N GLN A 97 4.43 -12.90 -15.17
CA GLN A 97 4.95 -14.15 -15.72
C GLN A 97 3.83 -15.11 -16.09
N LYS A 98 4.03 -15.91 -17.15
CA LYS A 98 3.09 -16.97 -17.52
C LYS A 98 2.97 -17.96 -16.36
N GLY A 99 1.75 -18.24 -15.94
CA GLY A 99 1.47 -19.21 -14.88
C GLY A 99 1.52 -18.67 -13.44
N GLU A 100 1.88 -17.39 -13.24
CA GLU A 100 2.02 -16.83 -11.88
C GLU A 100 0.70 -16.80 -11.08
N ASN A 101 -0.44 -16.94 -11.76
CA ASN A 101 -1.79 -16.89 -11.20
C ASN A 101 -2.58 -18.20 -11.44
N ASP A 102 -1.93 -19.30 -11.82
CA ASP A 102 -2.64 -20.55 -12.17
C ASP A 102 -3.52 -21.09 -11.03
N LYS A 103 -3.12 -20.85 -9.78
CA LYS A 103 -3.93 -21.21 -8.60
C LYS A 103 -5.29 -20.51 -8.57
N MET A 104 -5.47 -19.38 -9.23
CA MET A 104 -6.79 -18.73 -9.30
C MET A 104 -7.80 -19.52 -10.14
N SER A 105 -7.34 -20.44 -10.99
CA SER A 105 -8.18 -21.35 -11.76
C SER A 105 -8.54 -22.63 -10.97
N ASP A 106 -7.89 -22.88 -9.83
CA ASP A 106 -8.20 -24.01 -8.96
C ASP A 106 -9.46 -23.72 -8.12
N ALA A 107 -10.61 -24.16 -8.63
CA ALA A 107 -11.89 -23.99 -7.97
C ALA A 107 -12.03 -24.84 -6.69
N GLU A 108 -11.42 -26.02 -6.66
CA GLU A 108 -11.50 -26.95 -5.53
C GLU A 108 -10.66 -26.46 -4.36
N GLY A 109 -9.40 -26.09 -4.62
CA GLY A 109 -8.51 -25.50 -3.61
C GLY A 109 -9.05 -24.19 -3.06
N LYS A 110 -9.61 -23.33 -3.93
CA LYS A 110 -10.31 -22.10 -3.52
C LYS A 110 -11.45 -22.40 -2.56
N LYS A 111 -12.29 -23.38 -2.88
CA LYS A 111 -13.44 -23.75 -2.06
C LYS A 111 -12.99 -24.27 -0.69
N ALA A 112 -12.01 -25.16 -0.66
CA ALA A 112 -11.46 -25.71 0.58
C ALA A 112 -10.84 -24.61 1.47
N ALA A 113 -10.02 -23.71 0.91
CA ALA A 113 -9.41 -22.60 1.64
C ALA A 113 -10.48 -21.62 2.17
N LEU A 114 -11.52 -21.35 1.38
CA LEU A 114 -12.63 -20.50 1.79
C LEU A 114 -13.44 -21.12 2.94
N GLU A 115 -13.74 -22.42 2.86
CA GLU A 115 -14.44 -23.16 3.91
C GLU A 115 -13.64 -23.17 5.21
N ALA A 116 -12.34 -23.47 5.15
CA ALA A 116 -11.43 -23.43 6.30
C ALA A 116 -11.42 -22.05 6.98
N ARG A 117 -11.27 -20.97 6.21
CA ARG A 117 -11.34 -19.60 6.72
C ARG A 117 -12.70 -19.29 7.35
N ASN A 118 -13.80 -19.72 6.74
CA ASN A 118 -15.15 -19.46 7.22
C ASN A 118 -15.44 -20.16 8.56
N LEU A 119 -14.86 -21.34 8.81
CA LEU A 119 -14.95 -22.01 10.10
C LEU A 119 -14.28 -21.16 11.20
N ILE A 120 -13.09 -20.62 10.93
CA ILE A 120 -12.39 -19.74 11.86
C ILE A 120 -13.19 -18.44 12.11
N ILE A 121 -13.84 -17.88 11.09
CA ILE A 121 -14.73 -16.72 11.28
C ILE A 121 -15.88 -17.05 12.23
N LYS A 122 -16.49 -18.23 12.11
CA LYS A 122 -17.57 -18.66 13.03
C LYS A 122 -17.04 -18.78 14.47
N GLU A 123 -15.86 -19.37 14.64
CA GLU A 123 -15.20 -19.48 15.93
C GLU A 123 -14.88 -18.11 16.53
N LEU A 124 -14.27 -17.21 15.76
CA LEU A 124 -13.93 -15.86 16.21
C LEU A 124 -15.19 -15.08 16.64
N LYS A 125 -16.29 -15.23 15.90
CA LYS A 125 -17.58 -14.64 16.28
C LYS A 125 -18.06 -15.17 17.63
N GLN A 126 -18.01 -16.48 17.84
CA GLN A 126 -18.43 -17.10 19.09
C GLN A 126 -17.54 -16.65 20.26
N LEU A 127 -16.21 -16.71 20.10
CA LEU A 127 -15.25 -16.22 21.10
C LEU A 127 -15.48 -14.75 21.44
N THR A 128 -15.78 -13.91 20.45
CA THR A 128 -16.08 -12.49 20.69
C THR A 128 -17.38 -12.31 21.49
N ILE A 129 -18.43 -13.09 21.19
CA ILE A 129 -19.68 -13.06 21.96
C ILE A 129 -19.42 -13.46 23.42
N ASP A 130 -18.65 -14.53 23.62
CA ASP A 130 -18.37 -15.06 24.96
C ASP A 130 -17.45 -14.13 25.76
N TRP A 131 -16.43 -13.56 25.12
CA TRP A 131 -15.58 -12.52 25.72
C TRP A 131 -16.38 -11.29 26.14
N ILE A 132 -17.35 -10.83 25.33
CA ILE A 132 -18.23 -9.71 25.70
C ILE A 132 -19.08 -10.06 26.93
N LYS A 133 -19.61 -11.29 27.03
CA LYS A 133 -20.39 -11.73 28.19
C LYS A 133 -19.52 -11.80 29.44
N ALA A 134 -18.36 -12.47 29.36
CA ALA A 134 -17.40 -12.56 30.47
C ALA A 134 -16.92 -11.16 30.91
N GLY A 135 -16.70 -10.25 29.96
CA GLY A 135 -16.34 -8.86 30.25
C GLY A 135 -17.43 -8.06 30.95
N LYS A 136 -18.71 -8.41 30.81
CA LYS A 136 -19.78 -7.81 31.62
C LYS A 136 -19.75 -8.33 33.05
N GLU A 137 -19.54 -9.64 33.22
CA GLU A 137 -19.47 -10.29 34.52
C GLU A 137 -18.25 -9.84 35.33
N ALA A 138 -17.07 -9.77 34.70
CA ALA A 138 -15.81 -9.35 35.31
C ALA A 138 -15.78 -7.88 35.77
N ARG A 139 -16.68 -7.04 35.25
CA ARG A 139 -16.80 -5.60 35.59
C ARG A 139 -17.78 -5.30 36.71
N ILE A 140 -18.48 -6.31 37.24
CA ILE A 140 -19.34 -6.15 38.42
C ILE A 140 -18.46 -5.83 39.64
N GLU A 141 -18.91 -4.92 40.51
CA GLU A 141 -18.15 -4.42 41.67
C GLU A 141 -17.61 -5.55 42.58
N ASN A 142 -18.35 -6.66 42.70
CA ASN A 142 -17.97 -7.86 43.47
C ASN A 142 -17.62 -9.07 42.59
N ALA A 143 -17.15 -8.87 41.36
CA ALA A 143 -16.76 -9.97 40.48
C ALA A 143 -15.66 -10.82 41.11
N THR A 144 -15.83 -12.15 41.03
CA THR A 144 -14.85 -13.09 41.57
C THR A 144 -13.55 -13.05 40.76
N GLN A 145 -12.45 -13.49 41.36
CA GLN A 145 -11.18 -13.62 40.65
C GLN A 145 -11.28 -14.59 39.47
N GLU A 146 -12.12 -15.64 39.59
CA GLU A 146 -12.42 -16.59 38.53
C GLU A 146 -13.09 -15.90 37.33
N GLN A 147 -14.07 -15.02 37.56
CA GLN A 147 -14.74 -14.27 36.49
C GLN A 147 -13.77 -13.34 35.74
N LYS A 148 -12.86 -12.69 36.46
CA LYS A 148 -11.82 -11.84 35.84
C LYS A 148 -10.81 -12.67 35.04
N THR A 149 -10.44 -13.84 35.56
CA THR A 149 -9.49 -14.74 34.87
C THR A 149 -10.11 -15.33 33.60
N ALA A 150 -11.39 -15.75 33.65
CA ALA A 150 -12.10 -16.28 32.49
C ALA A 150 -12.22 -15.26 31.33
N GLU A 151 -12.36 -13.96 31.65
CA GLU A 151 -12.36 -12.90 30.64
C GLU A 151 -11.01 -12.77 29.92
N ILE A 152 -9.90 -12.82 30.68
CA ILE A 152 -8.54 -12.76 30.14
C ILE A 152 -8.25 -14.00 29.28
N GLU A 153 -8.62 -15.20 29.73
CA GLU A 153 -8.43 -16.42 28.93
C GLU A 153 -9.22 -16.38 27.61
N LEU A 154 -10.44 -15.82 27.63
CA LEU A 154 -11.24 -15.64 26.42
C LEU A 154 -10.63 -14.58 25.49
N HIS A 155 -10.01 -13.53 26.04
CA HIS A 155 -9.26 -12.55 25.28
C HIS A 155 -8.09 -13.20 24.55
N ASP A 156 -7.25 -13.97 25.25
CA ASP A 156 -6.07 -14.62 24.67
C ASP A 156 -6.45 -15.62 23.57
N ARG A 157 -7.46 -16.45 23.81
CA ARG A 157 -7.99 -17.38 22.80
C ARG A 157 -8.54 -16.66 21.57
N ARG A 158 -9.14 -15.48 21.77
CA ARG A 158 -9.65 -14.65 20.67
C ARG A 158 -8.48 -14.12 19.84
N ASP A 159 -7.41 -13.67 20.45
CA ASP A 159 -6.22 -13.16 19.75
C ASP A 159 -5.52 -14.28 18.96
N GLU A 160 -5.36 -15.47 19.55
CA GLU A 160 -4.88 -16.65 18.82
C GLU A 160 -5.76 -17.01 17.61
N CYS A 161 -7.09 -16.86 17.75
CA CYS A 161 -8.04 -17.08 16.66
C CYS A 161 -7.90 -16.03 15.55
N GLN A 162 -7.58 -14.77 15.89
CA GLN A 162 -7.31 -13.71 14.91
C GLN A 162 -6.06 -14.02 14.08
N GLU A 163 -4.99 -14.51 14.71
CA GLU A 163 -3.77 -14.92 13.99
C GLU A 163 -4.05 -16.10 13.04
N ARG A 164 -4.82 -17.10 13.49
CA ARG A 164 -5.28 -18.18 12.62
C ARG A 164 -6.13 -17.68 11.45
N LEU A 165 -7.00 -16.71 11.69
CA LEU A 165 -7.82 -16.10 10.64
C LEU A 165 -6.95 -15.36 9.62
N ALA A 166 -5.93 -14.63 10.07
CA ALA A 166 -4.98 -13.95 9.21
C ALA A 166 -4.17 -14.94 8.37
N ALA A 167 -3.72 -16.05 8.95
CA ALA A 167 -3.05 -17.13 8.22
C ALA A 167 -3.97 -17.77 7.16
N ALA A 168 -5.21 -18.13 7.52
CA ALA A 168 -6.18 -18.68 6.57
C ALA A 168 -6.57 -17.69 5.46
N ALA A 169 -6.60 -16.39 5.75
CA ALA A 169 -6.81 -15.36 4.74
C ALA A 169 -5.65 -15.28 3.74
N ARG A 170 -4.41 -15.42 4.21
CA ARG A 170 -3.22 -15.49 3.34
C ARG A 170 -3.24 -16.75 2.46
N GLU A 171 -3.66 -17.89 3.01
CA GLU A 171 -3.83 -19.11 2.22
C GLU A 171 -4.92 -18.96 1.13
N LEU A 172 -6.02 -18.27 1.42
CA LEU A 172 -7.08 -18.00 0.44
C LEU A 172 -6.62 -17.00 -0.65
N ASP A 173 -5.69 -16.10 -0.33
CA ASP A 173 -5.24 -15.02 -1.22
C ASP A 173 -4.79 -15.54 -2.59
N GLN A 174 -4.03 -16.63 -2.61
CA GLN A 174 -3.49 -17.22 -3.84
C GLN A 174 -4.53 -17.71 -4.85
N TYR A 175 -5.76 -17.95 -4.38
CA TYR A 175 -6.87 -18.41 -5.21
C TYR A 175 -7.78 -17.26 -5.66
N THR A 176 -7.61 -16.06 -5.10
CA THR A 176 -8.55 -14.95 -5.26
C THR A 176 -7.94 -13.66 -5.78
N ARG A 177 -6.62 -13.48 -5.60
CA ARG A 177 -5.91 -12.26 -5.98
C ARG A 177 -4.71 -12.57 -6.86
N ALA A 178 -4.56 -11.80 -7.94
CA ALA A 178 -3.42 -11.90 -8.83
C ALA A 178 -2.13 -11.35 -8.18
N ARG A 179 -0.97 -11.88 -8.59
CA ARG A 179 0.33 -11.47 -8.07
C ARG A 179 0.71 -10.06 -8.51
N THR A 180 0.96 -9.23 -7.52
CA THR A 180 1.33 -7.82 -7.71
C THR A 180 2.80 -7.69 -8.14
N HIS A 181 3.19 -6.49 -8.56
CA HIS A 181 4.59 -6.16 -8.80
C HIS A 181 5.49 -6.45 -7.58
N TYR A 182 4.98 -6.23 -6.36
CA TYR A 182 5.71 -6.49 -5.12
C TYR A 182 6.02 -7.97 -4.89
N HIS A 183 5.19 -8.89 -5.40
CA HIS A 183 5.50 -10.32 -5.37
C HIS A 183 6.65 -10.65 -6.33
N ARG A 184 6.61 -10.07 -7.54
CA ARG A 184 7.61 -10.29 -8.59
C ARG A 184 9.00 -9.79 -8.21
N ILE A 185 9.09 -8.69 -7.47
CA ILE A 185 10.37 -8.14 -6.99
C ILE A 185 10.79 -8.68 -5.62
N GLY A 186 10.05 -9.64 -5.05
CA GLY A 186 10.40 -10.29 -3.78
C GLY A 186 10.15 -9.45 -2.53
N VAL A 187 9.52 -8.29 -2.65
CA VAL A 187 9.13 -7.44 -1.50
C VAL A 187 8.00 -8.09 -0.71
N LEU A 188 7.01 -8.67 -1.39
CA LEU A 188 5.88 -9.33 -0.75
C LEU A 188 5.92 -10.83 -1.04
N GLN A 189 5.97 -11.63 0.01
CA GLN A 189 5.96 -13.09 -0.08
C GLN A 189 4.54 -13.65 -0.03
N ASN A 190 4.34 -14.90 -0.48
CA ASN A 190 3.01 -15.53 -0.49
C ASN A 190 2.43 -15.74 0.92
N ASP A 191 3.29 -15.83 1.93
CA ASP A 191 2.92 -15.87 3.36
C ASP A 191 2.61 -14.48 3.93
N GLY A 192 2.59 -13.42 3.11
CA GLY A 192 2.35 -12.04 3.52
C GLY A 192 3.54 -11.33 4.17
N THR A 193 4.71 -11.99 4.29
CA THR A 193 5.92 -11.35 4.80
C THR A 193 6.37 -10.24 3.85
N VAL A 194 6.71 -9.07 4.42
CA VAL A 194 7.21 -7.91 3.66
C VAL A 194 8.71 -7.72 3.93
N ASN A 195 9.52 -7.69 2.88
CA ASN A 195 10.97 -7.48 2.96
C ASN A 195 11.44 -6.38 1.98
N TRP A 196 11.56 -5.16 2.49
CA TRP A 196 12.05 -4.01 1.73
C TRP A 196 13.57 -4.06 1.43
N ALA A 197 14.35 -4.86 2.16
CA ALA A 197 15.78 -5.01 1.92
C ALA A 197 16.09 -5.69 0.57
N SER A 198 15.10 -6.37 -0.03
CA SER A 198 15.18 -6.91 -1.39
C SER A 198 15.42 -5.82 -2.46
N LEU A 199 15.04 -4.57 -2.20
CA LEU A 199 15.21 -3.44 -3.12
C LEU A 199 16.54 -2.68 -2.96
N GLN A 200 17.32 -2.99 -1.92
CA GLN A 200 18.56 -2.27 -1.60
C GLN A 200 19.83 -2.91 -2.19
N LYS A 201 19.68 -3.90 -3.08
CA LYS A 201 20.80 -4.60 -3.74
C LYS A 201 21.05 -4.12 -5.16
#